data_AF-A0A849WJ46-F1
#
_entry.id   AF-A0A849WJ46-F1
#
_cell.length_a   1.000
_cell.length_b   1.000
_cell.length_c   1.000
_cell.angle_alpha   90.00
_cell.angle_beta   90.00
_cell.angle_gamma   90.00
#
_symmetry.space_group_name_H-M   'P 1'
#
loop_
_entity.id
_entity.type
_entity.pdbx_description
1 polymer ?
#
loop_
_entity_poly.entity_id
_entity_poly.type
_entity_poly.pdbx_seq_one_letter_code
_entity_poly.pdbx_strand_id
1 'polypeptide(L)'
;MHGGPFIKKSLSKLAGCSIYWLSSLPTHDITNSYKLYKKSYLDEITLESTGGFEIGMEITAKAHKKQKKIVEIPSQWWDRTQGKSNFKLLKWLPKYLKWYLYVLSPCCLIKQR
;
A
#
# COMPACT_ATOMS: atom_id res chain seq x y z
N MET A 1 4.88 16.19 -0.78
CA MET A 1 6.28 15.86 -0.45
C MET A 1 7.17 17.01 -0.90
N HIS A 2 7.58 17.84 0.05
CA HIS A 2 8.59 18.88 -0.11
C HIS A 2 9.91 18.34 0.49
N GLY A 3 10.85 17.92 -0.36
CA GLY A 3 12.08 17.23 0.04
C GLY A 3 12.26 15.85 -0.60
N GLY A 4 13.52 15.40 -0.72
CA GLY A 4 13.90 14.06 -1.19
C GLY A 4 14.47 13.98 -2.63
N PRO A 5 15.27 12.95 -2.97
CA PRO A 5 15.87 12.78 -4.31
C PRO A 5 14.79 12.59 -5.38
N PHE A 6 14.90 13.32 -6.49
CA PHE A 6 13.95 13.29 -7.62
C PHE A 6 13.65 11.89 -8.16
N ILE A 7 14.66 11.00 -8.21
CA ILE A 7 14.51 9.63 -8.72
C ILE A 7 13.53 8.80 -7.88
N LYS A 8 13.61 8.92 -6.54
CA LYS A 8 12.69 8.22 -5.63
C LYS A 8 11.25 8.73 -5.81
N LYS A 9 11.10 10.03 -6.07
CA LYS A 9 9.82 10.69 -6.28
C LYS A 9 9.13 10.20 -7.56
N SER A 10 9.87 10.06 -8.66
CA SER A 10 9.34 9.57 -9.93
C SER A 10 8.95 8.10 -9.87
N LEU A 11 9.74 7.25 -9.19
CA LEU A 11 9.46 5.82 -9.07
C LEU A 11 8.20 5.53 -8.24
N SER A 12 8.02 6.24 -7.12
CA SER A 12 6.77 6.14 -6.32
C SER A 12 5.55 6.63 -7.10
N LYS A 13 5.67 7.72 -7.87
CA LYS A 13 4.58 8.22 -8.72
C LYS A 13 4.16 7.22 -9.79
N LEU A 14 5.13 6.60 -10.47
CA LEU A 14 4.85 5.62 -11.51
C LEU A 14 4.20 4.35 -10.96
N ALA A 15 4.68 3.85 -9.81
CA ALA A 15 4.11 2.67 -9.15
C ALA A 15 2.67 2.92 -8.63
N GLY A 16 2.40 4.13 -8.13
CA GLY A 16 1.05 4.54 -7.71
C GLY A 16 0.09 4.67 -8.89
N CYS A 17 0.53 5.32 -9.98
CA CYS A 17 -0.27 5.45 -11.20
C CYS A 17 -0.55 4.11 -11.89
N SER A 18 0.40 3.16 -11.87
CA SER A 18 0.19 1.82 -12.46
C SER A 18 -0.81 0.99 -11.65
N ILE A 19 -0.84 1.14 -10.32
CA ILE A 19 -1.86 0.51 -9.45
C ILE A 19 -3.25 1.04 -9.75
N TYR A 20 -3.41 2.35 -9.82
CA TYR A 20 -4.72 2.96 -10.05
C TYR A 20 -5.32 2.51 -11.39
N TRP A 21 -4.50 2.45 -12.44
CA TRP A 21 -4.95 2.03 -13.77
C TRP A 21 -5.15 0.52 -13.93
N LEU A 22 -4.32 -0.33 -13.30
CA LEU A 22 -4.45 -1.78 -13.48
C LEU A 22 -5.37 -2.49 -12.48
N SER A 23 -5.64 -1.91 -11.30
CA SER A 23 -6.30 -2.65 -10.22
C SER A 23 -7.64 -2.09 -9.74
N SER A 24 -8.12 -0.98 -10.32
CA SER A 24 -9.35 -0.31 -9.83
C SER A 24 -9.31 0.02 -8.33
N LEU A 25 -8.11 0.09 -7.74
CA LEU A 25 -7.90 0.48 -6.35
C LEU A 25 -8.18 1.98 -6.24
N PRO A 26 -9.09 2.42 -5.34
CA PRO A 26 -9.39 3.84 -5.16
C PRO A 26 -8.34 4.55 -4.29
N THR A 27 -7.05 4.25 -4.49
CA THR A 27 -5.93 4.89 -3.78
C THR A 27 -4.73 5.05 -4.70
N HIS A 28 -4.09 6.22 -4.65
CA HIS A 28 -2.91 6.54 -5.46
C HIS A 28 -1.60 6.08 -4.81
N ASP A 29 -1.58 5.86 -3.49
CA ASP A 29 -0.38 5.39 -2.78
C ASP A 29 -0.73 4.36 -1.70
N ILE A 30 -0.62 3.08 -2.07
CA ILE A 30 -0.82 1.98 -1.14
C ILE A 30 0.36 1.78 -0.17
N THR A 31 1.53 2.37 -0.46
CA THR A 31 2.75 2.20 0.32
C THR A 31 2.81 3.11 1.54
N ASN A 32 1.94 4.11 1.61
CA ASN A 32 1.81 4.97 2.77
C ASN A 32 1.31 4.18 4.00
N SER A 33 1.96 4.39 5.15
CA SER A 33 1.57 3.77 6.43
C SER A 33 0.50 4.56 7.18
N TYR A 34 0.21 5.79 6.78
CA TYR A 34 -0.80 6.62 7.43
C TYR A 34 -2.21 6.21 6.98
N LYS A 35 -2.81 5.31 7.73
CA LYS A 35 -4.09 4.69 7.42
C LYS A 35 -4.90 4.48 8.70
N LEU A 36 -6.21 4.62 8.58
CA LEU A 36 -7.16 4.31 9.64
C LEU A 36 -7.95 3.05 9.26
N TYR A 37 -8.12 2.14 10.21
CA TYR A 37 -8.84 0.89 10.01
C TYR A 37 -9.95 0.73 11.05
N LYS A 38 -11.06 0.13 10.65
CA LYS A 38 -12.07 -0.34 11.61
C LYS A 38 -11.53 -1.57 12.33
N LYS A 39 -11.69 -1.63 13.65
CA LYS A 39 -11.29 -2.79 14.46
C LYS A 39 -11.92 -4.10 13.94
N SER A 40 -13.23 -4.08 13.69
CA SER A 40 -13.95 -5.25 13.17
C SER A 40 -13.35 -5.81 11.89
N TYR A 41 -12.81 -4.94 11.03
CA TYR A 41 -12.15 -5.38 9.81
C TYR A 41 -10.77 -6.01 10.08
N LEU A 42 -10.02 -5.50 11.05
CA LEU A 42 -8.75 -6.10 11.45
C LEU A 42 -8.96 -7.49 12.08
N ASP A 43 -10.04 -7.68 12.82
CA ASP A 43 -10.42 -8.97 13.42
C ASP A 43 -10.86 -10.00 12.35
N GLU A 44 -11.33 -9.55 11.16
CA GLU A 44 -11.74 -10.39 10.03
C GLU A 44 -10.57 -10.91 9.16
N ILE A 45 -9.36 -10.38 9.32
CA ILE A 45 -8.22 -10.69 8.46
C ILE A 45 -7.05 -11.29 9.26
N THR A 46 -6.42 -12.31 8.71
CA THR A 46 -5.14 -12.80 9.22
C THR A 46 -4.01 -12.02 8.56
N LEU A 47 -3.06 -11.50 9.34
CA LEU A 47 -1.88 -10.81 8.82
C LEU A 47 -0.74 -11.82 8.61
N GLU A 48 -0.16 -11.83 7.41
CA GLU A 48 0.94 -12.72 7.00
C GLU A 48 2.28 -11.98 6.88
N SER A 49 2.25 -10.65 6.89
CA SER A 49 3.44 -9.82 6.75
C SER A 49 4.34 -9.89 7.97
N THR A 50 5.62 -10.23 7.75
CA THR A 50 6.64 -10.41 8.81
C THR A 50 7.60 -9.25 8.97
N GLY A 51 7.55 -8.25 8.07
CA GLY A 51 8.55 -7.21 7.94
C GLY A 51 8.12 -5.83 8.44
N GLY A 52 6.86 -5.64 8.81
CA GLY A 52 6.38 -4.36 9.36
C GLY A 52 5.98 -3.34 8.30
N PHE A 53 6.86 -3.02 7.35
CA PHE A 53 6.59 -1.96 6.35
C PHE A 53 5.57 -2.36 5.28
N GLU A 54 5.40 -3.65 5.03
CA GLU A 54 4.44 -4.17 4.06
C GLU A 54 3.03 -4.40 4.65
N ILE A 55 2.86 -4.32 5.97
CA ILE A 55 1.57 -4.60 6.66
C ILE A 55 0.47 -3.68 6.15
N GLY A 56 0.75 -2.38 6.03
CA GLY A 56 -0.25 -1.42 5.53
C GLY A 56 -0.70 -1.70 4.09
N MET A 57 0.20 -2.29 3.28
CA MET A 57 -0.11 -2.71 1.92
C MET A 57 -0.94 -3.99 1.91
N GLU A 58 -0.60 -4.97 2.74
CA GLU A 58 -1.37 -6.21 2.93
C GLU A 58 -2.82 -5.93 3.32
N ILE A 59 -3.03 -5.09 4.34
CA ILE A 59 -4.37 -4.78 4.84
C ILE A 59 -5.21 -4.15 3.72
N THR A 60 -4.63 -3.21 2.97
CA THR A 60 -5.34 -2.54 1.88
C THR A 60 -5.63 -3.51 0.72
N ALA A 61 -4.68 -4.39 0.39
CA ALA A 61 -4.85 -5.40 -0.65
C ALA A 61 -5.97 -6.39 -0.32
N LYS A 62 -6.02 -6.88 0.93
CA LYS A 62 -7.09 -7.75 1.43
C LYS A 62 -8.43 -7.03 1.49
N ALA A 63 -8.46 -5.74 1.84
CA ALA A 63 -9.68 -4.93 1.85
C ALA A 63 -10.29 -4.81 0.45
N HIS A 64 -9.44 -4.59 -0.55
CA HIS A 64 -9.85 -4.47 -1.95
C HIS A 64 -10.42 -5.79 -2.49
N LYS A 65 -9.76 -6.93 -2.21
CA LYS A 65 -10.28 -8.26 -2.59
C LYS A 65 -11.62 -8.60 -1.93
N LYS A 66 -11.84 -8.13 -0.70
CA LYS A 66 -13.12 -8.26 0.02
C LYS A 66 -14.15 -7.19 -0.37
N GLN A 67 -13.88 -6.37 -1.40
CA GLN A 67 -14.74 -5.28 -1.87
C GLN A 67 -15.17 -4.30 -0.77
N LYS A 68 -14.32 -4.10 0.24
CA LYS A 68 -14.59 -3.14 1.32
C LYS A 68 -14.40 -1.71 0.79
N LYS A 69 -15.11 -0.75 1.41
CA LYS A 69 -15.00 0.67 1.06
C LYS A 69 -13.63 1.21 1.46
N ILE A 70 -12.87 1.68 0.48
CA ILE A 70 -11.56 2.32 0.67
C ILE A 70 -11.70 3.78 0.20
N VAL A 71 -11.21 4.72 1.02
CA VAL A 71 -11.25 6.17 0.72
C VAL A 71 -9.88 6.75 0.99
N GLU A 72 -9.41 7.59 0.07
CA GLU A 72 -8.17 8.36 0.20
C GLU A 72 -8.50 9.80 0.63
N ILE A 73 -7.81 10.28 1.66
CA ILE A 73 -7.91 11.66 2.15
C ILE A 73 -6.61 12.38 1.78
N PRO A 74 -6.66 13.55 1.13
CA PRO A 74 -5.45 14.28 0.77
C PRO A 74 -4.66 14.63 2.04
N SER A 75 -3.42 14.15 2.11
CA SER A 75 -2.51 14.41 3.22
C SER A 75 -1.23 15.07 2.72
N GLN A 76 -0.72 16.03 3.49
CA GLN A 76 0.55 16.70 3.21
C GLN A 76 1.60 16.25 4.21
N TRP A 77 2.79 15.94 3.70
CA TRP A 77 3.93 15.46 4.49
C TRP A 77 5.09 16.43 4.36
N TRP A 78 5.64 16.81 5.50
CA TRP A 78 6.81 17.67 5.65
C TRP A 78 7.99 16.80 6.08
N ASP A 79 9.04 16.74 5.25
CA ASP A 79 10.22 15.96 5.58
C ASP A 79 10.99 16.61 6.73
N ARG A 80 11.51 15.76 7.64
CA ARG A 80 12.42 16.19 8.70
C ARG A 80 13.76 16.62 8.12
N THR A 81 14.31 17.71 8.62
CA THR A 81 15.61 18.26 8.23
C THR A 81 16.80 17.46 8.76
N GLN A 82 16.60 16.61 9.77
CA GLN A 82 17.65 15.79 10.38
C GLN A 82 17.26 14.31 10.55
N GLY A 83 18.26 13.43 10.49
CA GLY A 83 18.13 11.98 10.67
C GLY A 83 18.24 11.19 9.36
N LYS A 84 19.09 10.16 9.34
CA LYS A 84 19.24 9.25 8.19
C LYS A 84 18.01 8.35 8.07
N SER A 85 17.43 8.25 6.87
CA SER A 85 16.36 7.29 6.62
C SER A 85 16.93 5.86 6.64
N ASN A 86 16.46 5.03 7.57
CA ASN A 86 16.77 3.59 7.62
C ASN A 86 16.00 2.77 6.57
N PHE A 87 15.36 3.43 5.60
CA PHE A 87 14.55 2.78 4.59
C PHE A 87 15.43 2.07 3.56
N LYS A 88 15.71 0.80 3.82
CA LYS A 88 16.44 -0.11 2.92
C LYS A 88 15.52 -0.61 1.80
N LEU A 89 15.27 0.23 0.81
CA LEU A 89 14.30 0.01 -0.27
C LEU A 89 14.43 -1.38 -0.93
N LEU A 90 15.65 -1.84 -1.21
CA LEU A 90 15.92 -3.15 -1.82
C LEU A 90 15.48 -4.34 -0.94
N LYS A 91 15.53 -4.20 0.40
CA LYS A 91 15.07 -5.24 1.33
C LYS A 91 13.55 -5.38 1.33
N TRP A 92 12.84 -4.28 1.10
CA TRP A 92 11.39 -4.20 1.17
C TRP A 92 10.70 -4.46 -0.18
N LEU A 93 11.39 -4.17 -1.27
CA LEU A 93 10.88 -4.33 -2.63
C LEU A 93 10.25 -5.70 -2.93
N PRO A 94 10.87 -6.86 -2.61
CA PRO A 94 10.24 -8.16 -2.91
C PRO A 94 8.94 -8.38 -2.13
N LYS A 95 8.86 -7.85 -0.91
CA LYS A 95 7.67 -7.96 -0.07
C LYS A 95 6.52 -7.09 -0.58
N TYR A 96 6.84 -5.88 -1.01
CA TYR A 96 5.85 -5.02 -1.68
C TYR A 96 5.36 -5.64 -2.99
N LEU A 97 6.26 -6.24 -3.77
CA LEU A 97 5.91 -6.88 -5.03
C LEU A 97 4.96 -8.07 -4.83
N LYS A 98 5.14 -8.88 -3.77
CA LYS A 98 4.19 -9.95 -3.41
C LYS A 98 2.75 -9.43 -3.30
N TRP A 99 2.54 -8.37 -2.51
CA TRP A 99 1.22 -7.79 -2.32
C TRP A 99 0.73 -7.02 -3.55
N TYR A 100 1.63 -6.43 -4.32
CA TYR A 100 1.33 -5.78 -5.60
C TYR A 100 0.71 -6.78 -6.57
N LEU A 101 1.38 -7.92 -6.77
CA LEU A 101 0.89 -9.00 -7.62
C LEU A 101 -0.40 -9.61 -7.06
N TYR A 102 -0.55 -9.71 -5.73
CA TYR A 102 -1.78 -10.20 -5.12
C TYR A 102 -3.01 -9.34 -5.45
N VAL A 103 -2.86 -8.01 -5.48
CA VAL A 103 -3.93 -7.10 -5.91
C VAL A 103 -4.22 -7.29 -7.40
N LEU A 104 -3.17 -7.35 -8.23
CA LEU A 104 -3.29 -7.44 -9.70
C LEU A 104 -3.85 -8.76 -10.20
N SER A 105 -3.60 -9.87 -9.51
CA SER A 105 -4.20 -11.15 -9.84
C SER A 105 -5.71 -10.94 -10.00
N PRO A 106 -6.37 -11.40 -11.07
CA PRO A 106 -7.80 -11.20 -11.24
C PRO A 106 -8.54 -11.72 -10.01
N CYS A 107 -9.51 -10.95 -9.52
CA CYS A 107 -10.42 -11.43 -8.49
C CYS A 107 -11.25 -12.56 -9.12
N CYS A 108 -10.72 -13.79 -9.04
CA CYS A 108 -11.55 -14.97 -9.17
C CYS A 108 -12.53 -14.85 -8.00
N LEU A 109 -13.76 -14.42 -8.31
CA LEU A 109 -14.89 -14.41 -7.41
C LEU A 109 -15.09 -15.85 -6.93
N ILE A 110 -14.43 -16.22 -5.83
CA ILE A 110 -14.91 -17.29 -4.98
C ILE A 110 -16.24 -16.76 -4.45
N LYS A 111 -17.29 -17.12 -5.18
CA LYS A 111 -18.68 -17.03 -4.79
C LYS A 111 -18.80 -17.81 -3.48
N GLN A 112 -18.63 -17.12 -2.36
CA GLN A 112 -19.08 -17.65 -1.07
C GLN A 112 -20.60 -17.70 -1.16
N ARG A 113 -21.11 -18.89 -1.45
CA ARG A 113 -22.51 -19.26 -1.31
C ARG A 113 -22.58 -20.32 -0.23
#